data_AF-A0A6N2KSR7-F1
#
_entry.id   AF-A0A6N2KSR7-F1
#
_cell.length_a   1.000
_cell.length_b   1.000
_cell.length_c   1.000
_cell.angle_alpha   90.00
_cell.angle_beta   90.00
_cell.angle_gamma   90.00
#
_symmetry.space_group_name_H-M   'P 1'
#
loop_
_entity.id
_entity.type
_entity.pdbx_description
1 polymer ?
#
loop_
_entity_poly.entity_id
_entity_poly.type
_entity_poly.pdbx_seq_one_letter_code
_entity_poly.pdbx_strand_id
1 'polypeptide(L)'
;MEGMVGVKIPPGEDQAEITRSMRDLPPAHYTFKIENFSLLSNSKVDNIESGDFEVGSYKWRLCLHPNGNKKSNGDGHISLYLAFSKANAPPIGWEVNVDFKLFVYNQTQDKYLTIQDANGRVRRFHGMKTKLGFDQLLPLTLFNDESKGYLIDDCCIFGAEIFVIKHTSKGECLSLMKQPVNGRFTWRIPNFSALQQIFCKSEEFSAGGHKWALVVYPKGNSTVKGKSLSIYLFLEDREVFSSGRTMYAEFTLRVRNQLFGQYVEKKANCHFSNSIKNWGHLEFMSLDELNTPAKGFLVNNTVEVEAEIHFMTVVKELSGGGPIIGVKT
;
A
#
# COMPACT_ATOMS: atom_id res chain seq x y z
N MET A 1 -45.17 -33.59 15.69
CA MET A 1 -45.49 -32.28 16.30
C MET A 1 -44.17 -31.64 16.67
N GLU A 2 -43.66 -30.83 15.75
CA GLU A 2 -42.37 -30.14 15.85
C GLU A 2 -42.46 -29.01 16.88
N GLY A 3 -41.47 -28.94 17.77
CA GLY A 3 -41.22 -27.78 18.61
C GLY A 3 -40.38 -26.78 17.82
N MET A 4 -40.98 -25.65 17.44
CA MET A 4 -40.27 -24.49 16.89
C MET A 4 -39.32 -23.93 17.94
N VAL A 5 -38.01 -24.06 17.68
CA VAL A 5 -36.96 -23.32 18.39
C VAL A 5 -37.01 -21.88 17.88
N GLY A 6 -37.36 -20.95 18.78
CA GLY A 6 -37.38 -19.53 18.47
C GLY A 6 -36.01 -19.04 18.00
N VAL A 7 -35.97 -18.56 16.75
CA VAL A 7 -34.82 -17.86 16.19
C VAL A 7 -34.63 -16.57 17.00
N LYS A 8 -33.53 -16.48 17.77
CA LYS A 8 -33.08 -15.22 18.36
C LYS A 8 -32.62 -14.31 17.21
N ILE A 9 -33.50 -13.39 16.82
CA ILE A 9 -33.16 -12.28 15.93
C ILE A 9 -32.09 -11.45 16.65
N PRO A 10 -30.97 -11.09 16.00
CA PRO A 10 -29.97 -10.22 16.60
C PRO A 10 -30.62 -8.88 16.99
N PRO A 11 -30.20 -8.23 18.08
CA PRO A 11 -30.68 -6.88 18.39
C PRO A 11 -30.39 -5.97 17.21
N GLY A 12 -31.40 -5.20 16.81
CA GLY A 12 -31.33 -4.30 15.66
C GLY A 12 -30.19 -3.29 15.79
N GLU A 13 -29.65 -2.88 14.64
CA GLU A 13 -28.85 -1.66 14.51
C GLU A 13 -29.65 -0.50 15.10
N ASP A 14 -29.39 -0.06 16.34
CA ASP A 14 -29.56 1.33 16.82
C ASP A 14 -29.48 1.48 18.35
N GLN A 15 -28.32 1.17 18.92
CA GLN A 15 -27.71 2.06 19.93
C GLN A 15 -26.20 2.06 19.69
N ALA A 16 -25.76 2.92 18.78
CA ALA A 16 -24.34 3.18 18.61
C ALA A 16 -23.80 3.74 19.93
N GLU A 17 -22.85 3.05 20.56
CA GLU A 17 -22.15 3.61 21.71
C GLU A 17 -21.39 4.86 21.24
N ILE A 18 -21.68 6.01 21.83
CA ILE A 18 -21.07 7.30 21.50
C ILE A 18 -20.00 7.58 22.57
N THR A 19 -18.78 7.90 22.15
CA THR A 19 -17.73 8.33 23.07
C THR A 19 -17.69 9.85 23.15
N ARG A 20 -17.54 10.37 24.37
CA ARG A 20 -17.36 11.80 24.64
C ARG A 20 -16.11 12.01 25.48
N SER A 21 -15.25 12.93 25.07
CA SER A 21 -14.02 13.25 25.81
C SER A 21 -13.61 14.71 25.61
N MET A 22 -12.89 15.27 26.59
CA MET A 22 -12.29 16.59 26.44
C MET A 22 -10.91 16.46 25.80
N ARG A 23 -10.60 17.35 24.85
CA ARG A 23 -9.33 17.38 24.11
C ARG A 23 -8.82 18.82 24.03
N ASP A 24 -7.52 19.03 24.21
CA ASP A 24 -6.93 20.38 24.10
C ASP A 24 -6.80 20.85 22.65
N LEU A 25 -6.52 19.92 21.72
CA LEU A 25 -6.33 20.26 20.32
C LEU A 25 -7.64 20.69 19.61
N PRO A 26 -7.59 21.70 18.72
CA PRO A 26 -8.72 22.11 17.90
C PRO A 26 -9.03 21.09 16.79
N PRO A 27 -10.27 21.06 16.25
CA PRO A 27 -10.64 20.20 15.13
C PRO A 27 -9.67 20.40 13.95
N ALA A 28 -9.22 19.30 13.31
CA ALA A 28 -8.19 19.40 12.28
C ALA A 28 -8.68 19.97 10.93
N HIS A 29 -9.98 19.86 10.62
CA HIS A 29 -10.47 20.12 9.26
C HIS A 29 -11.37 21.35 9.14
N TYR A 30 -12.24 21.60 10.13
CA TYR A 30 -13.17 22.72 10.04
C TYR A 30 -13.63 23.21 11.40
N THR A 31 -13.81 24.52 11.49
CA THR A 31 -14.34 25.24 12.66
C THR A 31 -15.47 26.16 12.20
N PHE A 32 -16.59 26.11 12.90
CA PHE A 32 -17.79 26.88 12.60
C PHE A 32 -18.20 27.68 13.84
N LYS A 33 -17.85 28.96 13.85
CA LYS A 33 -18.25 29.93 14.88
C LYS A 33 -19.61 30.52 14.54
N ILE A 34 -20.47 30.63 15.54
CA ILE A 34 -21.74 31.33 15.46
C ILE A 34 -21.73 32.44 16.49
N GLU A 35 -22.10 33.63 16.05
CA GLU A 35 -22.27 34.82 16.88
C GLU A 35 -23.77 35.15 16.94
N ASN A 36 -24.21 35.77 18.03
CA ASN A 36 -25.62 36.05 18.30
C ASN A 36 -26.51 34.78 18.26
N PHE A 37 -26.05 33.69 18.90
CA PHE A 37 -26.71 32.39 18.86
C PHE A 37 -28.17 32.44 19.34
N SER A 38 -28.48 33.31 20.30
CA SER A 38 -29.83 33.52 20.82
C SER A 38 -30.83 33.96 19.73
N LEU A 39 -30.39 34.70 18.71
CA LEU A 39 -31.23 35.06 17.56
C LEU A 39 -31.58 33.82 16.72
N LEU A 40 -30.61 32.92 16.56
CA LEU A 40 -30.80 31.67 15.84
C LEU A 40 -31.74 30.73 16.60
N SER A 41 -31.53 30.54 17.91
CA SER A 41 -32.34 29.64 18.72
C SER A 41 -33.78 30.14 18.92
N ASN A 42 -34.02 31.45 18.92
CA ASN A 42 -35.37 32.03 19.01
C ASN A 42 -36.07 32.18 17.64
N SER A 43 -35.36 31.94 16.54
CA SER A 43 -35.95 32.00 15.20
C SER A 43 -36.82 30.77 14.89
N LYS A 44 -37.56 30.84 13.78
CA LYS A 44 -38.30 29.69 13.23
C LYS A 44 -37.43 28.77 12.35
N VAL A 45 -36.12 29.00 12.31
CA VAL A 45 -35.20 28.23 11.47
C VAL A 45 -34.93 26.87 12.13
N ASP A 46 -35.24 25.79 11.42
CA ASP A 46 -35.03 24.42 11.94
C ASP A 46 -33.54 24.04 12.03
N ASN A 47 -32.74 24.49 11.06
CA ASN A 47 -31.31 24.23 10.99
C ASN A 47 -30.57 25.29 10.16
N ILE A 48 -29.26 25.40 10.41
CA ILE A 48 -28.33 26.16 9.58
C ILE A 48 -27.22 25.25 9.06
N GLU A 49 -26.66 25.61 7.91
CA GLU A 49 -25.52 24.92 7.32
C GLU A 49 -24.30 25.86 7.31
N SER A 50 -23.11 25.29 7.53
CA SER A 50 -21.86 26.01 7.33
C SER A 50 -21.52 26.19 5.85
N GLY A 51 -20.45 26.92 5.57
CA GLY A 51 -19.81 26.89 4.25
C GLY A 51 -19.24 25.51 3.91
N ASP A 52 -18.92 25.32 2.63
CA ASP A 52 -18.24 24.12 2.13
C ASP A 52 -16.80 24.05 2.64
N PHE A 53 -16.35 22.86 3.03
CA PHE A 53 -14.93 22.56 3.27
C PHE A 53 -14.56 21.20 2.67
N GLU A 54 -13.31 21.03 2.26
CA GLU A 54 -12.89 19.86 1.49
C GLU A 54 -12.03 18.91 2.33
N VAL A 55 -12.41 17.62 2.37
CA VAL A 55 -11.61 16.55 2.97
C VAL A 55 -11.70 15.31 2.10
N GLY A 56 -10.54 14.72 1.76
CA GLY A 56 -10.48 13.48 1.01
C GLY A 56 -11.05 13.55 -0.40
N SER A 57 -10.93 14.70 -1.07
CA SER A 57 -11.54 15.08 -2.36
C SER A 57 -13.07 15.19 -2.38
N TYR A 58 -13.70 15.30 -1.19
CA TYR A 58 -15.14 15.50 -1.04
C TYR A 58 -15.42 16.81 -0.32
N LYS A 59 -16.50 17.49 -0.72
CA LYS A 59 -16.96 18.72 -0.07
C LYS A 59 -18.02 18.41 0.99
N TRP A 60 -17.79 18.92 2.19
CA TRP A 60 -18.58 18.68 3.38
C TRP A 60 -19.14 19.99 3.93
N ARG A 61 -20.18 19.88 4.75
CA ARG A 61 -20.76 20.94 5.57
C ARG A 61 -21.09 20.43 6.95
N LEU A 62 -21.12 21.34 7.92
CA LEU A 62 -21.80 21.13 9.19
C LEU A 62 -23.25 21.59 9.07
N CYS A 63 -24.19 20.76 9.52
CA CYS A 63 -25.60 21.08 9.63
C CYS A 63 -25.97 21.10 11.12
N LEU A 64 -26.26 22.28 11.66
CA LEU A 64 -26.58 22.47 13.07
C LEU A 64 -28.09 22.67 13.25
N HIS A 65 -28.68 21.94 14.19
CA HIS A 65 -30.03 22.21 14.68
C HIS A 65 -29.93 22.79 16.10
N PRO A 66 -30.17 24.11 16.27
CA PRO A 66 -29.93 24.81 17.54
C PRO A 66 -30.89 24.40 18.65
N ASN A 67 -32.08 23.90 18.31
CA ASN A 67 -33.07 23.39 19.27
C ASN A 67 -33.36 21.90 19.04
N GLY A 68 -32.40 21.19 18.46
CA GLY A 68 -32.51 19.78 18.17
C GLY A 68 -33.25 19.48 16.88
N ASN A 69 -32.92 18.33 16.29
CA ASN A 69 -33.64 17.82 15.13
C ASN A 69 -34.92 17.12 15.57
N LYS A 70 -36.05 17.82 15.47
CA LYS A 70 -37.39 17.33 15.84
C LYS A 70 -37.89 16.14 15.00
N LYS A 71 -37.30 15.90 13.83
CA LYS A 71 -37.60 14.72 12.99
C LYS A 71 -36.88 13.45 13.46
N SER A 72 -35.99 13.61 14.45
CA SER A 72 -35.26 12.54 15.12
C SER A 72 -35.43 12.69 16.63
N ASN A 73 -34.68 11.93 17.42
CA ASN A 73 -34.71 12.00 18.89
C ASN A 73 -33.84 13.16 19.45
N GLY A 74 -33.86 14.33 18.81
CA GLY A 74 -32.96 15.45 19.14
C GLY A 74 -33.52 16.48 20.12
N ASP A 75 -34.77 16.34 20.55
CA ASP A 75 -35.43 17.35 21.39
C ASP A 75 -34.66 17.63 22.70
N GLY A 76 -34.62 18.89 23.13
CA GLY A 76 -33.86 19.32 24.30
C GLY A 76 -32.33 19.31 24.16
N HIS A 77 -31.80 19.05 22.96
CA HIS A 77 -30.36 18.97 22.68
C HIS A 77 -29.95 19.84 21.49
N ILE A 78 -28.69 20.24 21.45
CA ILE A 78 -28.03 20.60 20.19
C ILE A 78 -27.88 19.33 19.36
N SER A 79 -28.28 19.36 18.08
CA SER A 79 -27.92 18.31 17.11
C SER A 79 -26.95 18.85 16.09
N LEU A 80 -25.94 18.06 15.74
CA LEU A 80 -24.95 18.43 14.73
C LEU A 80 -24.66 17.25 13.81
N TYR A 81 -24.59 17.55 12.51
CA TYR A 81 -24.37 16.55 11.48
C TYR A 81 -23.29 17.00 10.51
N LEU A 82 -22.53 16.03 10.04
CA LEU A 82 -21.70 16.13 8.86
C LEU A 82 -22.57 15.82 7.63
N ALA A 83 -22.52 16.67 6.61
CA ALA A 83 -23.31 16.52 5.39
C ALA A 83 -22.44 16.68 4.14
N PHE A 84 -22.80 15.99 3.06
CA PHE A 84 -22.24 16.27 1.74
C PHE A 84 -22.78 17.58 1.18
N SER A 85 -21.90 18.36 0.55
CA SER A 85 -22.30 19.54 -0.22
C SER A 85 -23.06 19.10 -1.50
N LYS A 86 -24.23 19.70 -1.73
CA LYS A 86 -25.04 19.47 -2.94
C LYS A 86 -24.32 19.89 -4.23
N ALA A 87 -23.34 20.79 -4.15
CA ALA A 87 -22.61 21.31 -5.30
C ALA A 87 -21.71 20.26 -5.97
N ASN A 88 -21.32 19.21 -5.23
CA ASN A 88 -20.47 18.10 -5.70
C ASN A 88 -21.11 16.75 -5.34
N ALA A 89 -22.43 16.60 -5.51
CA ALA A 89 -23.09 15.33 -5.29
C ALA A 89 -22.42 14.25 -6.16
N PRO A 90 -21.84 13.19 -5.57
CA PRO A 90 -21.12 12.22 -6.38
C PRO A 90 -22.08 11.41 -7.28
N PRO A 91 -21.56 10.71 -8.31
CA PRO A 91 -22.39 10.02 -9.32
C PRO A 91 -23.33 8.98 -8.70
N ILE A 92 -24.46 8.69 -9.33
CA ILE A 92 -25.40 7.64 -8.88
C ILE A 92 -24.65 6.35 -8.52
N GLY A 93 -24.92 5.80 -7.33
CA GLY A 93 -24.23 4.61 -6.81
C GLY A 93 -22.95 4.89 -6.02
N TRP A 94 -22.61 6.15 -5.77
CA TRP A 94 -21.46 6.51 -4.94
C TRP A 94 -21.61 6.11 -3.48
N GLU A 95 -20.46 5.84 -2.87
CA GLU A 95 -20.34 5.57 -1.45
C GLU A 95 -19.05 6.14 -0.90
N VAL A 96 -19.11 6.75 0.28
CA VAL A 96 -17.94 7.24 0.99
C VAL A 96 -18.01 6.76 2.43
N ASN A 97 -16.99 6.01 2.83
CA ASN A 97 -16.79 5.54 4.19
C ASN A 97 -15.92 6.53 4.93
N VAL A 98 -16.39 7.00 6.08
CA VAL A 98 -15.66 7.95 6.92
C VAL A 98 -15.70 7.55 8.38
N ASP A 99 -14.60 7.80 9.07
CA ASP A 99 -14.60 8.00 10.51
C ASP A 99 -14.57 9.51 10.76
N PHE A 100 -15.40 10.03 11.65
CA PHE A 100 -15.40 11.45 11.95
C PHE A 100 -15.68 11.75 13.41
N LYS A 101 -15.16 12.91 13.83
CA LYS A 101 -15.37 13.50 15.15
C LYS A 101 -16.01 14.86 14.99
N LEU A 102 -16.99 15.15 15.83
CA LEU A 102 -17.61 16.46 15.94
C LEU A 102 -17.23 17.10 17.27
N PHE A 103 -17.05 18.42 17.26
CA PHE A 103 -16.52 19.15 18.40
C PHE A 103 -17.43 20.28 18.83
N VAL A 104 -17.46 20.56 20.13
CA VAL A 104 -17.98 21.79 20.71
C VAL A 104 -16.88 22.40 21.58
N TYR A 105 -16.51 23.65 21.30
CA TYR A 105 -15.48 24.33 22.07
C TYR A 105 -16.00 24.80 23.42
N ASN A 106 -15.25 24.48 24.46
CA ASN A 106 -15.42 25.00 25.81
C ASN A 106 -14.46 26.20 25.98
N GLN A 107 -15.04 27.40 25.97
CA GLN A 107 -14.33 28.67 25.95
C GLN A 107 -13.74 29.04 27.32
N THR A 108 -14.24 28.47 28.42
CA THR A 108 -13.73 28.75 29.77
C THR A 108 -12.55 27.85 30.12
N GLN A 109 -12.54 26.62 29.62
CA GLN A 109 -11.46 25.65 29.84
C GLN A 109 -10.40 25.65 28.74
N ASP A 110 -10.66 26.33 27.62
CA ASP A 110 -9.85 26.26 26.39
C ASP A 110 -9.65 24.82 25.90
N LYS A 111 -10.76 24.06 25.83
CA LYS A 111 -10.76 22.66 25.41
C LYS A 111 -11.94 22.35 24.52
N TYR A 112 -11.88 21.23 23.82
CA TYR A 112 -12.91 20.79 22.89
C TYR A 112 -13.57 19.52 23.42
N LEU A 113 -14.89 19.59 23.64
CA LEU A 113 -15.70 18.40 23.81
C LEU A 113 -15.73 17.68 22.46
N THR A 114 -15.19 16.48 22.42
CA THR A 114 -15.08 15.63 21.24
C THR A 114 -16.16 14.55 21.31
N ILE A 115 -16.96 14.41 20.25
CA ILE A 115 -18.02 13.41 20.13
C ILE A 115 -17.75 12.57 18.88
N GLN A 116 -17.72 11.26 19.03
CA GLN A 116 -17.46 10.30 17.96
C GLN A 116 -18.16 8.96 18.24
N ASP A 117 -18.26 8.11 17.22
CA ASP A 117 -18.69 6.72 17.45
C ASP A 117 -17.62 5.92 18.21
N ALA A 118 -18.04 5.05 19.12
CA ALA A 118 -17.13 4.15 19.83
C ALA A 118 -16.52 3.08 18.92
N ASN A 119 -15.41 2.50 19.36
CA ASN A 119 -14.75 1.36 18.72
C ASN A 119 -14.34 1.59 17.25
N GLY A 120 -14.11 2.84 16.85
CA GLY A 120 -13.67 3.18 15.48
C GLY A 120 -14.71 2.86 14.42
N ARG A 121 -16.00 2.92 14.76
CA ARG A 121 -17.08 2.63 13.82
C ARG A 121 -17.01 3.57 12.62
N VAL A 122 -17.11 2.98 11.43
CA VAL A 122 -17.11 3.70 10.17
C VAL A 122 -18.55 4.01 9.75
N ARG A 123 -18.80 5.27 9.35
CA ARG A 123 -20.06 5.72 8.79
C ARG A 123 -20.01 5.74 7.27
N ARG A 124 -21.01 5.10 6.66
CA ARG A 124 -21.19 5.03 5.20
C ARG A 124 -22.17 6.10 4.75
N PHE A 125 -21.68 7.04 3.95
CA PHE A 125 -22.50 8.00 3.21
C PHE A 125 -22.74 7.49 1.80
N HIS A 126 -23.95 7.71 1.29
CA HIS A 126 -24.36 7.36 -0.07
C HIS A 126 -25.53 8.25 -0.51
N GLY A 127 -26.00 8.09 -1.75
CA GLY A 127 -27.01 8.98 -2.35
C GLY A 127 -28.31 9.15 -1.54
N MET A 128 -28.71 8.17 -0.72
CA MET A 128 -29.89 8.26 0.16
C MET A 128 -29.57 8.68 1.60
N LYS A 129 -28.28 8.72 1.97
CA LYS A 129 -27.80 9.00 3.33
C LYS A 129 -26.62 9.97 3.25
N THR A 130 -26.96 11.22 2.93
CA THR A 130 -25.99 12.30 2.66
C THR A 130 -25.65 13.13 3.90
N LYS A 131 -26.34 12.88 5.02
CA LYS A 131 -26.17 13.59 6.28
C LYS A 131 -26.14 12.59 7.44
N LEU A 132 -25.07 12.62 8.25
CA LEU A 132 -24.91 11.78 9.44
C LEU A 132 -24.27 12.55 10.58
N GLY A 133 -24.67 12.26 11.80
CA GLY A 133 -24.22 12.99 12.98
C GLY A 133 -24.81 12.44 14.26
N PHE A 134 -25.01 13.33 15.22
CA PHE A 134 -25.53 13.02 16.55
C PHE A 134 -26.77 13.88 16.82
N ASP A 135 -27.92 13.22 16.95
CA ASP A 135 -29.18 13.88 17.27
C ASP A 135 -29.13 14.55 18.66
N GLN A 136 -28.48 13.90 19.63
CA GLN A 136 -28.29 14.41 20.99
C GLN A 136 -26.82 14.75 21.24
N LEU A 137 -26.24 15.68 20.46
CA LEU A 137 -24.82 16.05 20.58
C LEU A 137 -24.51 16.59 21.98
N LEU A 138 -25.27 17.57 22.46
CA LEU A 138 -25.06 18.23 23.75
C LEU A 138 -26.41 18.74 24.31
N PRO A 139 -26.79 18.38 25.55
CA PRO A 139 -28.02 18.88 26.16
C PRO A 139 -28.06 20.41 26.19
N LEU A 140 -29.21 21.01 25.86
CA LEU A 140 -29.39 22.47 25.89
C LEU A 140 -29.19 23.04 27.30
N THR A 141 -29.53 22.26 28.33
CA THR A 141 -29.30 22.64 29.73
C THR A 141 -27.83 22.83 30.05
N LEU A 142 -26.93 22.04 29.44
CA LEU A 142 -25.48 22.20 29.59
C LEU A 142 -24.92 23.25 28.63
N PHE A 143 -25.47 23.35 27.42
CA PHE A 143 -24.98 24.29 26.42
C PHE A 143 -25.28 25.75 26.79
N ASN A 144 -26.48 26.03 27.29
CA ASN A 144 -26.93 27.38 27.66
C ASN A 144 -26.48 27.84 29.05
N ASP A 145 -25.93 26.95 29.88
CA ASP A 145 -25.34 27.31 31.16
C ASP A 145 -23.93 27.87 30.92
N GLU A 146 -23.78 29.19 31.03
CA GLU A 146 -22.51 29.90 30.82
C GLU A 146 -21.37 29.33 31.69
N SER A 147 -21.67 28.77 32.87
CA SER A 147 -20.66 28.14 33.72
C SER A 147 -20.03 26.88 33.09
N LYS A 148 -20.69 26.26 32.11
CA LYS A 148 -20.17 25.13 31.34
C LYS A 148 -19.29 25.58 30.17
N GLY A 149 -19.33 26.85 29.76
CA GLY A 149 -18.39 27.44 28.82
C GLY A 149 -18.63 27.18 27.34
N TYR A 150 -19.75 26.55 26.95
CA TYR A 150 -20.02 26.25 25.53
C TYR A 150 -20.67 27.41 24.76
N LEU A 151 -21.48 28.22 25.44
CA LEU A 151 -22.06 29.46 24.94
C LEU A 151 -21.60 30.60 25.87
N ILE A 152 -20.75 31.49 25.36
CA ILE A 152 -20.20 32.65 26.09
C ILE A 152 -20.36 33.86 25.20
N ASP A 153 -20.83 34.98 25.75
CA ASP A 153 -21.10 36.22 25.02
C ASP A 153 -21.96 35.99 23.76
N ASP A 154 -22.97 35.13 23.89
CA ASP A 154 -23.86 34.67 22.81
C ASP A 154 -23.12 34.09 21.59
N CYS A 155 -21.91 33.58 21.80
CA CYS A 155 -21.05 32.97 20.80
C CYS A 155 -20.75 31.51 21.14
N CYS A 156 -20.76 30.65 20.12
CA CYS A 156 -20.38 29.25 20.26
C CYS A 156 -19.58 28.76 19.05
N ILE A 157 -18.80 27.69 19.22
CA ILE A 157 -17.92 27.18 18.17
C ILE A 157 -18.06 25.66 18.06
N PHE A 158 -18.36 25.20 16.86
CA PHE A 158 -18.42 23.80 16.49
C PHE A 158 -17.25 23.42 15.59
N GLY A 159 -16.97 22.12 15.47
CA GLY A 159 -15.89 21.66 14.61
C GLY A 159 -16.07 20.26 14.05
N ALA A 160 -15.25 19.92 13.05
CA ALA A 160 -15.20 18.60 12.44
C ALA A 160 -13.77 18.13 12.20
N GLU A 161 -13.56 16.83 12.40
CA GLU A 161 -12.38 16.09 11.96
C GLU A 161 -12.87 14.86 11.21
N ILE A 162 -12.42 14.68 9.96
CA ILE A 162 -12.92 13.63 9.07
C ILE A 162 -11.74 12.82 8.56
N PHE A 163 -11.84 11.51 8.70
CA PHE A 163 -10.93 10.55 8.10
C PHE A 163 -11.68 9.77 7.01
N VAL A 164 -11.37 10.09 5.75
CA VAL A 164 -12.00 9.44 4.59
C VAL A 164 -11.27 8.13 4.28
N ILE A 165 -11.98 7.01 4.34
CA ILE A 165 -11.43 5.69 4.08
C ILE A 165 -11.53 5.41 2.58
N LYS A 166 -10.38 5.44 1.90
CA LYS A 166 -10.24 5.02 0.50
C LYS A 166 -9.71 3.59 0.45
N HIS A 167 -10.43 2.70 -0.23
CA HIS A 167 -9.98 1.33 -0.46
C HIS A 167 -8.97 1.29 -1.62
N THR A 168 -7.75 1.77 -1.37
CA THR A 168 -6.63 1.73 -2.33
C THR A 168 -5.63 0.62 -2.01
N SER A 169 -6.06 -0.40 -1.25
CA SER A 169 -5.21 -1.49 -0.77
C SER A 169 -4.40 -2.09 -1.92
N LYS A 170 -3.08 -1.94 -1.85
CA LYS A 170 -2.12 -2.64 -2.70
C LYS A 170 -1.59 -3.84 -1.92
N GLY A 171 -1.50 -4.98 -2.57
CA GLY A 171 -0.88 -6.17 -2.01
C GLY A 171 0.12 -6.77 -2.98
N GLU A 172 1.03 -7.58 -2.48
CA GLU A 172 1.95 -8.36 -3.29
C GLU A 172 2.04 -9.79 -2.79
N CYS A 173 2.39 -10.70 -3.69
CA CYS A 173 2.62 -12.11 -3.42
C CYS A 173 4.06 -12.45 -3.81
N LEU A 174 4.87 -12.80 -2.81
CA LEU A 174 6.19 -13.38 -3.00
C LEU A 174 6.06 -14.89 -3.19
N SER A 175 6.40 -15.38 -4.37
CA SER A 175 6.47 -16.80 -4.68
C SER A 175 7.93 -17.28 -4.69
N LEU A 176 8.18 -18.43 -4.07
CA LEU A 176 9.48 -19.08 -4.08
C LEU A 176 9.49 -20.17 -5.16
N MET A 177 10.38 -20.07 -6.13
CA MET A 177 10.47 -21.01 -7.24
C MET A 177 11.75 -21.84 -7.13
N LYS A 178 11.60 -23.14 -6.92
CA LYS A 178 12.70 -24.11 -7.07
C LYS A 178 12.72 -24.62 -8.51
N GLN A 179 13.91 -24.75 -9.08
CA GLN A 179 14.14 -25.23 -10.44
C GLN A 179 13.23 -24.54 -11.47
N PRO A 180 13.44 -23.23 -11.71
CA PRO A 180 12.64 -22.49 -12.68
C PRO A 180 12.61 -23.19 -14.04
N VAL A 181 11.45 -23.16 -14.69
CA VAL A 181 11.29 -23.65 -16.08
C VAL A 181 12.32 -22.92 -16.95
N ASN A 182 13.03 -23.67 -17.80
CA ASN A 182 14.15 -23.19 -18.61
C ASN A 182 15.30 -22.55 -17.80
N GLY A 183 15.46 -22.97 -16.54
CA GLY A 183 16.51 -22.48 -15.64
C GLY A 183 17.94 -22.76 -16.08
N ARG A 184 18.15 -23.62 -17.09
CA ARG A 184 19.46 -23.98 -17.64
C ARG A 184 19.64 -23.41 -19.04
N PHE A 185 20.76 -22.73 -19.25
CA PHE A 185 21.13 -22.12 -20.53
C PHE A 185 22.60 -22.37 -20.85
N THR A 186 22.88 -22.87 -22.05
CA THR A 186 24.23 -23.16 -22.55
C THR A 186 24.56 -22.22 -23.70
N TRP A 187 25.74 -21.60 -23.64
CA TRP A 187 26.24 -20.67 -24.63
C TRP A 187 27.59 -21.14 -25.20
N ARG A 188 27.65 -21.29 -26.53
CA ARG A 188 28.88 -21.62 -27.26
C ARG A 188 29.50 -20.34 -27.80
N ILE A 189 30.76 -20.09 -27.46
CA ILE A 189 31.50 -18.89 -27.85
C ILE A 189 32.58 -19.29 -28.85
N PRO A 190 32.32 -19.20 -30.16
CA PRO A 190 33.31 -19.53 -31.18
C PRO A 190 34.36 -18.42 -31.31
N ASN A 191 35.46 -18.74 -31.97
CA ASN A 191 36.58 -17.82 -32.22
C ASN A 191 37.12 -17.15 -30.94
N PHE A 192 37.11 -17.88 -29.82
CA PHE A 192 37.34 -17.35 -28.48
C PHE A 192 38.69 -16.62 -28.34
N SER A 193 39.77 -17.21 -28.89
CA SER A 193 41.11 -16.62 -28.85
C SER A 193 41.22 -15.32 -29.66
N ALA A 194 40.35 -15.09 -30.64
CA ALA A 194 40.33 -13.88 -31.47
C ALA A 194 39.49 -12.74 -30.88
N LEU A 195 38.81 -12.96 -29.75
CA LEU A 195 37.97 -11.94 -29.11
C LEU A 195 38.84 -10.76 -28.62
N GLN A 196 38.59 -9.58 -29.22
CA GLN A 196 39.20 -8.31 -28.83
C GLN A 196 38.35 -7.53 -27.81
N GLN A 197 37.06 -7.87 -27.67
CA GLN A 197 36.14 -7.21 -26.77
C GLN A 197 36.52 -7.47 -25.30
N ILE A 198 36.26 -6.48 -24.43
CA ILE A 198 36.53 -6.59 -22.99
C ILE A 198 35.64 -7.68 -22.36
N PHE A 199 34.38 -7.73 -22.78
CA PHE A 199 33.42 -8.77 -22.43
C PHE A 199 32.54 -9.09 -23.65
N CYS A 200 31.94 -10.27 -23.62
CA CYS A 200 30.87 -10.66 -24.52
C CYS A 200 29.63 -11.01 -23.70
N LYS A 201 28.46 -10.86 -24.31
CA LYS A 201 27.16 -11.14 -23.70
C LYS A 201 26.40 -12.10 -24.60
N SER A 202 25.73 -13.08 -24.01
CA SER A 202 24.88 -14.03 -24.73
C SER A 202 23.60 -13.37 -25.26
N GLU A 203 22.84 -14.12 -26.05
CA GLU A 203 21.42 -13.84 -26.24
C GLU A 203 20.65 -13.91 -24.91
N GLU A 204 19.47 -13.28 -24.90
CA GLU A 204 18.55 -13.35 -23.76
C GLU A 204 17.92 -14.74 -23.69
N PHE A 205 17.90 -15.33 -22.49
CA PHE A 205 17.13 -16.54 -22.21
C PHE A 205 16.13 -16.28 -21.09
N SER A 206 15.01 -17.01 -21.11
CA SER A 206 13.96 -16.87 -20.10
C SER A 206 14.04 -17.98 -19.07
N ALA A 207 14.04 -17.63 -17.79
CA ALA A 207 13.97 -18.56 -16.68
C ALA A 207 13.05 -18.01 -15.59
N GLY A 208 12.06 -18.82 -15.18
CA GLY A 208 11.09 -18.45 -14.14
C GLY A 208 10.23 -17.23 -14.47
N GLY A 209 10.03 -16.95 -15.77
CA GLY A 209 9.28 -15.77 -16.25
C GLY A 209 10.11 -14.50 -16.39
N HIS A 210 11.42 -14.57 -16.10
CA HIS A 210 12.33 -13.44 -16.16
C HIS A 210 13.41 -13.63 -17.23
N LYS A 211 13.91 -12.53 -17.77
CA LYS A 211 14.95 -12.54 -18.81
C LYS A 211 16.33 -12.47 -18.18
N TRP A 212 17.25 -13.28 -18.69
CA TRP A 212 18.62 -13.40 -18.21
C TRP A 212 19.59 -13.43 -19.38
N ALA A 213 20.87 -13.16 -19.11
CA ALA A 213 21.97 -13.35 -20.05
C ALA A 213 23.24 -13.79 -19.31
N LEU A 214 24.14 -14.47 -20.02
CA LEU A 214 25.51 -14.70 -19.56
C LEU A 214 26.41 -13.55 -20.02
N VAL A 215 27.27 -13.07 -19.12
CA VAL A 215 28.34 -12.13 -19.43
C VAL A 215 29.67 -12.78 -19.12
N VAL A 216 30.54 -12.83 -20.13
CA VAL A 216 31.87 -13.45 -20.03
C VAL A 216 32.92 -12.39 -20.33
N TYR A 217 33.96 -12.33 -19.52
CA TYR A 217 35.17 -11.55 -19.79
C TYR A 217 36.28 -12.52 -20.18
N PRO A 218 36.51 -12.76 -21.50
CA PRO A 218 37.41 -13.83 -21.98
C PRO A 218 38.83 -13.72 -21.43
N LYS A 219 39.28 -12.49 -21.20
CA LYS A 219 40.61 -12.16 -20.66
C LYS A 219 40.54 -11.64 -19.22
N GLY A 220 39.44 -11.85 -18.51
CA GLY A 220 39.25 -11.41 -17.12
C GLY A 220 38.80 -9.96 -16.95
N ASN A 221 38.18 -9.70 -15.80
CA ASN A 221 37.66 -8.39 -15.40
C ASN A 221 38.52 -7.77 -14.29
N SER A 222 38.51 -6.43 -14.17
CA SER A 222 39.15 -5.69 -13.06
C SER A 222 40.60 -6.16 -12.73
N THR A 223 40.88 -6.49 -11.48
CA THR A 223 42.20 -6.87 -10.94
C THR A 223 42.76 -8.19 -11.49
N VAL A 224 41.94 -8.98 -12.20
CA VAL A 224 42.31 -10.32 -12.70
C VAL A 224 42.38 -10.36 -14.23
N LYS A 225 42.39 -9.19 -14.87
CA LYS A 225 42.63 -9.06 -16.30
C LYS A 225 43.97 -9.71 -16.69
N GLY A 226 43.94 -10.52 -17.73
CA GLY A 226 45.06 -11.33 -18.23
C GLY A 226 45.34 -12.61 -17.43
N LYS A 227 44.60 -12.90 -16.34
CA LYS A 227 44.90 -14.02 -15.45
C LYS A 227 43.80 -15.08 -15.41
N SER A 228 42.54 -14.66 -15.34
CA SER A 228 41.41 -15.57 -15.13
C SER A 228 40.20 -15.16 -15.97
N LEU A 229 39.50 -16.14 -16.54
CA LEU A 229 38.17 -15.97 -17.13
C LEU A 229 37.20 -15.50 -16.04
N SER A 230 36.40 -14.47 -16.31
CA SER A 230 35.31 -14.05 -15.41
C SER A 230 33.96 -14.34 -16.05
N ILE A 231 33.00 -14.84 -15.27
CA ILE A 231 31.66 -15.22 -15.75
C ILE A 231 30.62 -14.69 -14.76
N TYR A 232 29.57 -14.06 -15.30
CA TYR A 232 28.46 -13.49 -14.54
C TYR A 232 27.12 -13.88 -15.16
N LEU A 233 26.13 -14.08 -14.29
CA LEU A 233 24.73 -14.09 -14.67
C LEU A 233 24.21 -12.65 -14.60
N PHE A 234 23.48 -12.22 -15.63
CA PHE A 234 22.94 -10.87 -15.77
C PHE A 234 21.41 -10.95 -15.85
N LEU A 235 20.71 -10.17 -15.03
CA LEU A 235 19.25 -10.03 -15.10
C LEU A 235 18.87 -8.96 -16.13
N GLU A 236 18.04 -9.30 -17.10
CA GLU A 236 17.54 -8.43 -18.19
C GLU A 236 16.06 -8.06 -18.00
N ASP A 237 15.64 -7.87 -16.76
CA ASP A 237 14.24 -7.62 -16.43
C ASP A 237 13.97 -6.15 -16.08
N ARG A 238 13.39 -5.43 -17.05
CA ARG A 238 13.03 -4.01 -16.88
C ARG A 238 11.90 -3.79 -15.88
N GLU A 239 11.01 -4.75 -15.67
CA GLU A 239 9.92 -4.62 -14.69
C GLU A 239 10.47 -4.68 -13.27
N VAL A 240 11.42 -5.58 -13.00
CA VAL A 240 12.15 -5.62 -11.73
C VAL A 240 12.89 -4.31 -11.48
N PHE A 241 13.56 -3.77 -12.51
CA PHE A 241 14.30 -2.52 -12.38
C PHE A 241 13.42 -1.28 -12.18
N SER A 242 12.28 -1.20 -12.88
CA SER A 242 11.37 -0.05 -12.81
C SER A 242 10.51 -0.03 -11.54
N SER A 243 10.24 -1.19 -10.94
CA SER A 243 9.51 -1.30 -9.67
C SER A 243 10.37 -1.04 -8.43
N GLY A 244 11.70 -0.93 -8.57
CA GLY A 244 12.62 -0.84 -7.43
C GLY A 244 12.72 -2.13 -6.60
N ARG A 245 12.14 -3.23 -7.09
CA ARG A 245 12.14 -4.53 -6.41
C ARG A 245 13.51 -5.19 -6.52
N THR A 246 13.76 -6.13 -5.60
CA THR A 246 14.91 -7.03 -5.67
C THR A 246 14.45 -8.44 -5.98
N MET A 247 15.29 -9.18 -6.70
CA MET A 247 15.09 -10.59 -7.02
C MET A 247 16.25 -11.39 -6.48
N TYR A 248 15.97 -12.24 -5.49
CA TYR A 248 16.92 -13.25 -5.07
C TYR A 248 16.97 -14.41 -6.07
N ALA A 249 18.16 -14.85 -6.45
CA ALA A 249 18.36 -16.11 -7.15
C ALA A 249 19.64 -16.83 -6.69
N GLU A 250 19.57 -18.17 -6.68
CA GLU A 250 20.70 -19.08 -6.51
C GLU A 250 20.97 -19.78 -7.83
N PHE A 251 22.23 -19.82 -8.26
CA PHE A 251 22.59 -20.34 -9.56
C PHE A 251 24.01 -20.92 -9.56
N THR A 252 24.27 -21.76 -10.55
CA THR A 252 25.58 -22.34 -10.83
C THR A 252 26.03 -21.88 -12.21
N LEU A 253 27.28 -21.43 -12.30
CA LEU A 253 27.97 -21.12 -13.55
C LEU A 253 28.96 -22.23 -13.87
N ARG A 254 29.06 -22.64 -15.14
CA ARG A 254 29.92 -23.75 -15.57
C ARG A 254 30.72 -23.43 -16.83
N VAL A 255 31.90 -24.03 -16.94
CA VAL A 255 32.64 -24.18 -18.20
C VAL A 255 32.77 -25.66 -18.50
N ARG A 256 32.36 -26.08 -19.70
CA ARG A 256 32.37 -27.49 -20.11
C ARG A 256 33.76 -27.93 -20.53
N ASN A 257 34.20 -29.06 -20.01
CA ASN A 257 35.28 -29.86 -20.57
C ASN A 257 34.73 -30.63 -21.78
N GLN A 258 35.12 -30.22 -22.97
CA GLN A 258 34.58 -30.72 -24.23
C GLN A 258 35.19 -32.08 -24.64
N LEU A 259 36.30 -32.51 -24.03
CA LEU A 259 36.94 -33.80 -24.32
C LEU A 259 36.38 -34.93 -23.44
N PHE A 260 36.12 -34.64 -22.16
CA PHE A 260 35.70 -35.66 -21.18
C PHE A 260 34.24 -35.52 -20.72
N GLY A 261 33.52 -34.50 -21.21
CA GLY A 261 32.12 -34.27 -20.86
C GLY A 261 31.89 -33.80 -19.41
N GLN A 262 32.94 -33.40 -18.70
CA GLN A 262 32.89 -32.88 -17.33
C GLN A 262 32.68 -31.36 -17.32
N TYR A 263 32.51 -30.77 -16.13
CA TYR A 263 32.38 -29.32 -15.95
C TYR A 263 33.28 -28.83 -14.83
N VAL A 264 33.80 -27.61 -14.98
CA VAL A 264 34.21 -26.79 -13.84
C VAL A 264 33.03 -25.91 -13.48
N GLU A 265 32.51 -26.05 -12.27
CA GLU A 265 31.32 -25.35 -11.80
C GLU A 265 31.60 -24.51 -10.55
N LYS A 266 30.94 -23.36 -10.45
CA LYS A 266 30.95 -22.51 -9.26
C LYS A 266 29.54 -22.00 -8.96
N LYS A 267 29.16 -22.07 -7.69
CA LYS A 267 27.86 -21.64 -7.18
C LYS A 267 27.91 -20.18 -6.75
N ALA A 268 26.84 -19.46 -7.00
CA ALA A 268 26.64 -18.10 -6.55
C ALA A 268 25.16 -17.86 -6.18
N ASN A 269 24.92 -16.81 -5.41
CA ASN A 269 23.59 -16.29 -5.16
C ASN A 269 23.66 -14.77 -5.10
N CYS A 270 22.56 -14.11 -5.41
CA CYS A 270 22.50 -12.65 -5.42
C CYS A 270 21.07 -12.13 -5.26
N HIS A 271 20.95 -10.95 -4.65
CA HIS A 271 19.78 -10.08 -4.79
C HIS A 271 20.00 -9.14 -5.98
N PHE A 272 19.49 -9.52 -7.14
CA PHE A 272 19.50 -8.69 -8.33
C PHE A 272 18.57 -7.50 -8.16
N SER A 273 19.00 -6.33 -8.63
CA SER A 273 18.28 -5.07 -8.50
C SER A 273 18.73 -4.10 -9.59
N ASN A 274 18.16 -2.90 -9.64
CA ASN A 274 18.63 -1.87 -10.56
C ASN A 274 20.10 -1.46 -10.31
N SER A 275 20.60 -1.62 -9.07
CA SER A 275 22.01 -1.36 -8.74
C SER A 275 22.92 -2.58 -8.92
N ILE A 276 22.38 -3.80 -8.82
CA ILE A 276 23.13 -5.05 -8.98
C ILE A 276 22.48 -5.87 -10.10
N LYS A 277 22.86 -5.56 -11.34
CA LYS A 277 22.28 -6.21 -12.53
C LYS A 277 22.95 -7.54 -12.87
N ASN A 278 24.17 -7.76 -12.37
CA ASN A 278 24.89 -9.00 -12.58
C ASN A 278 25.63 -9.46 -11.32
N TRP A 279 25.86 -10.76 -11.27
CA TRP A 279 26.63 -11.40 -10.21
C TRP A 279 27.26 -12.69 -10.71
N GLY A 280 28.40 -13.07 -10.14
CA GLY A 280 29.13 -14.25 -10.58
C GLY A 280 30.54 -14.29 -9.99
N HIS A 281 31.48 -14.82 -10.76
CA HIS A 281 32.85 -15.03 -10.31
C HIS A 281 33.83 -14.21 -11.11
N LEU A 282 34.50 -13.30 -10.40
CA LEU A 282 35.62 -12.53 -10.93
C LEU A 282 36.75 -13.45 -11.39
N GLU A 283 37.11 -14.45 -10.59
CA GLU A 283 38.09 -15.48 -10.93
C GLU A 283 37.38 -16.82 -11.12
N PHE A 284 36.90 -17.10 -12.33
CA PHE A 284 36.21 -18.36 -12.62
C PHE A 284 37.22 -19.48 -12.91
N MET A 285 38.10 -19.30 -13.90
CA MET A 285 39.06 -20.30 -14.38
C MET A 285 40.32 -19.61 -14.88
N SER A 286 41.51 -20.09 -14.49
CA SER A 286 42.76 -19.47 -14.95
C SER A 286 42.87 -19.58 -16.47
N LEU A 287 43.45 -18.56 -17.10
CA LEU A 287 43.65 -18.59 -18.56
C LEU A 287 44.65 -19.69 -18.97
N ASP A 288 45.60 -20.03 -18.11
CA ASP A 288 46.54 -21.13 -18.37
C ASP A 288 45.82 -22.47 -18.43
N GLU A 289 44.90 -22.74 -17.50
CA GLU A 289 44.08 -23.95 -17.51
C GLU A 289 43.13 -23.97 -18.73
N LEU A 290 42.45 -22.86 -18.99
CA LEU A 290 41.52 -22.72 -20.11
C LEU A 290 42.21 -22.99 -21.47
N ASN A 291 43.41 -22.45 -21.66
CA ASN A 291 44.15 -22.52 -22.93
C ASN A 291 44.98 -23.80 -23.08
N THR A 292 45.14 -24.60 -22.03
CA THR A 292 45.90 -25.87 -22.11
C THR A 292 45.10 -26.91 -22.92
N PRO A 293 45.55 -27.35 -24.12
CA PRO A 293 44.74 -28.21 -24.98
C PRO A 293 44.33 -29.54 -24.33
N ALA A 294 45.23 -30.14 -23.53
CA ALA A 294 44.97 -31.39 -22.81
C ALA A 294 43.88 -31.27 -21.73
N LYS A 295 43.54 -30.04 -21.29
CA LYS A 295 42.46 -29.79 -20.34
C LYS A 295 41.08 -29.74 -21.02
N GLY A 296 41.01 -29.53 -22.33
CA GLY A 296 39.77 -29.70 -23.11
C GLY A 296 38.70 -28.63 -22.92
N PHE A 297 39.00 -27.48 -22.33
CA PHE A 297 38.02 -26.38 -22.15
C PHE A 297 37.89 -25.48 -23.38
N LEU A 298 39.00 -25.26 -24.10
CA LEU A 298 39.04 -24.59 -25.40
C LEU A 298 39.29 -25.63 -26.49
N VAL A 299 38.25 -25.99 -27.24
CA VAL A 299 38.32 -26.97 -28.35
C VAL A 299 37.83 -26.32 -29.62
N ASN A 300 38.57 -26.48 -30.73
CA ASN A 300 38.26 -25.84 -32.01
C ASN A 300 38.01 -24.32 -31.87
N ASN A 301 38.85 -23.66 -31.06
CA ASN A 301 38.73 -22.24 -30.72
C ASN A 301 37.35 -21.83 -30.17
N THR A 302 36.66 -22.75 -29.50
CA THR A 302 35.32 -22.56 -28.95
C THR A 302 35.31 -22.90 -27.46
N VAL A 303 34.66 -22.07 -26.65
CA VAL A 303 34.40 -22.33 -25.22
C VAL A 303 32.89 -22.48 -25.03
N GLU A 304 32.47 -23.45 -24.21
CA GLU A 304 31.06 -23.64 -23.84
C GLU A 304 30.85 -23.27 -22.37
N VAL A 305 30.02 -22.25 -22.14
CA VAL A 305 29.67 -21.73 -20.83
C VAL A 305 28.21 -22.03 -20.55
N GLU A 306 27.86 -22.30 -19.30
CA GLU A 306 26.49 -22.58 -18.90
C GLU A 306 26.11 -21.84 -17.63
N ALA A 307 24.85 -21.42 -17.54
CA ALA A 307 24.18 -21.01 -16.32
C ALA A 307 23.06 -21.99 -16.00
N GLU A 308 22.91 -22.35 -14.72
CA GLU A 308 21.75 -23.07 -14.21
C GLU A 308 21.23 -22.39 -12.96
N ILE A 309 20.02 -21.86 -13.01
CA ILE A 309 19.32 -21.21 -11.89
C ILE A 309 18.55 -22.30 -11.13
N HIS A 310 18.79 -22.40 -9.83
CA HIS A 310 18.27 -23.47 -8.98
C HIS A 310 17.10 -22.98 -8.13
N PHE A 311 17.13 -21.71 -7.78
CA PHE A 311 16.14 -21.08 -6.93
C PHE A 311 15.99 -19.62 -7.33
N MET A 312 14.77 -19.10 -7.28
CA MET A 312 14.52 -17.67 -7.40
C MET A 312 13.24 -17.22 -6.71
N THR A 313 13.20 -15.93 -6.40
CA THR A 313 12.01 -15.24 -5.91
C THR A 313 11.27 -14.54 -7.05
N VAL A 314 9.94 -14.63 -7.05
CA VAL A 314 9.07 -13.97 -8.03
C VAL A 314 8.02 -13.18 -7.26
N VAL A 315 7.97 -11.87 -7.47
CA VAL A 315 6.97 -11.00 -6.83
C VAL A 315 5.88 -10.65 -7.84
N LYS A 316 4.62 -10.88 -7.48
CA LYS A 316 3.46 -10.49 -8.28
C LYS A 316 2.58 -9.52 -7.50
N GLU A 317 2.02 -8.53 -8.16
CA GLU A 317 1.04 -7.65 -7.53
C GLU A 317 -0.30 -8.39 -7.38
N LEU A 318 -0.91 -8.26 -6.21
CA LEU A 318 -2.28 -8.66 -5.99
C LEU A 318 -3.17 -7.55 -6.55
N SER A 319 -3.84 -7.83 -7.66
CA SER A 319 -4.87 -6.92 -8.16
C SER A 319 -5.99 -6.81 -7.12
N GLY A 320 -6.31 -5.59 -6.72
CA GLY A 320 -7.29 -5.31 -5.68
C GLY A 320 -8.67 -5.84 -6.07
N GLY A 321 -9.14 -6.86 -5.35
CA GLY A 321 -10.45 -7.45 -5.60
C GLY A 321 -10.71 -8.72 -4.81
N GLY A 322 -10.62 -8.67 -3.48
CA GLY A 322 -11.13 -9.73 -2.60
C GLY A 322 -10.30 -9.94 -1.33
N PRO A 323 -10.92 -10.46 -0.25
CA PRO A 323 -10.22 -10.75 0.99
C PRO A 323 -9.12 -11.78 0.74
N ILE A 324 -7.95 -11.56 1.35
CA ILE A 324 -6.86 -12.53 1.42
C ILE A 324 -7.33 -13.68 2.32
N ILE A 325 -8.16 -14.58 1.79
CA ILE A 325 -8.51 -15.82 2.48
C ILE A 325 -7.56 -16.89 1.95
N GLY A 326 -6.48 -17.07 2.69
CA GLY A 326 -5.44 -18.05 2.40
C GLY A 326 -4.88 -18.67 3.68
N VAL A 327 -5.73 -18.92 4.68
CA VAL A 327 -5.39 -19.84 5.77
C VAL A 327 -6.32 -21.03 5.65
N LYS A 328 -5.93 -22.01 4.83
CA LYS A 328 -6.35 -23.39 5.06
C LYS A 328 -5.43 -23.92 6.17
N THR A 329 -5.91 -23.90 7.41
CA THR A 329 -5.39 -24.80 8.45
C THR A 329 -5.71 -26.24 8.10
#